data_AF-A0A847PWT9-F1
#
_entry.id   AF-A0A847PWT9-F1
#
_cell.length_a   1.000
_cell.length_b   1.000
_cell.length_c   1.000
_cell.angle_alpha   90.00
_cell.angle_beta   90.00
_cell.angle_gamma   90.00
#
_symmetry.space_group_name_H-M   'P 1'
#
loop_
_entity.id
_entity.type
_entity.pdbx_description
1 polymer ?
#
loop_
_entity_poly.entity_id
_entity_poly.type
_entity_poly.pdbx_seq_one_letter_code
_entity_poly.pdbx_strand_id
1 'polypeptide(L)' 'EGAIRGGTDGSRLSYKGLPCVNLPTGGEMFHSRAEWVADRGLELSRDCVVRILEVWAQKA' A
#
# COMPACT_ATOMS: atom_id res chain seq x y z
N GLU A 1 9.17 6.79 11.88
CA GLU A 1 7.75 6.44 11.62
C GLU A 1 6.84 7.51 12.17
N GLY A 2 5.80 7.87 11.43
CA GLY A 2 4.82 8.88 11.82
C GLY A 2 3.57 8.73 10.95
N ALA A 3 2.44 9.27 11.43
CA ALA A 3 1.21 9.26 10.64
C ALA A 3 1.40 10.04 9.34
N ILE A 4 0.68 9.64 8.28
CA ILE A 4 0.60 10.42 7.05
C ILE A 4 0.01 11.79 7.41
N ARG A 5 0.76 12.86 7.11
CA ARG A 5 0.33 14.23 7.38
C ARG A 5 -0.49 14.74 6.20
N GLY A 6 -1.81 14.70 6.34
CA GLY A 6 -2.76 15.12 5.31
C GLY A 6 -3.87 14.09 5.10
N GLY A 7 -4.55 14.18 3.97
CA GLY A 7 -5.57 13.21 3.56
C GLY A 7 -5.04 12.26 2.49
N THR A 8 -5.49 11.01 2.54
CA THR A 8 -5.38 10.05 1.45
C THR A 8 -6.77 9.53 1.12
N ASP A 9 -6.94 8.91 -0.05
CA ASP A 9 -8.19 8.23 -0.38
C ASP A 9 -8.50 7.14 0.66
N GLY A 10 -7.48 6.39 1.10
CA GLY A 10 -7.61 5.40 2.16
C GLY A 10 -8.10 6.00 3.48
N SER A 11 -7.60 7.17 3.90
CA SER A 11 -8.08 7.84 5.11
C SER A 11 -9.52 8.33 4.94
N ARG A 12 -9.90 8.80 3.74
CA ARG A 12 -11.28 9.23 3.46
C ARG A 12 -12.26 8.06 3.40
N LEU A 13 -11.86 6.91 2.86
CA LEU A 13 -12.65 5.67 2.86
C LEU A 13 -12.81 5.14 4.28
N SER A 14 -11.74 5.16 5.07
CA SER A 14 -11.78 4.75 6.48
C SER A 14 -12.75 5.63 7.28
N TYR A 15 -12.74 6.95 7.05
CA TYR A 15 -13.72 7.87 7.65
C TYR A 15 -15.17 7.54 7.24
N LYS A 16 -15.39 7.01 6.04
CA LYS A 16 -16.72 6.59 5.53
C LYS A 16 -17.14 5.19 6.00
N GLY A 17 -16.37 4.55 6.89
CA GLY A 17 -16.71 3.23 7.43
C GLY A 17 -16.12 2.04 6.65
N LEU A 18 -15.23 2.28 5.68
CA LEU A 18 -14.48 1.23 5.01
C LEU A 18 -12.99 1.33 5.40
N PRO A 19 -12.52 0.59 6.42
CA PRO A 19 -11.12 0.56 6.78
C PRO A 19 -10.25 0.25 5.56
N CYS A 20 -9.36 1.16 5.22
CA CYS A 20 -8.57 1.09 3.98
C CYS A 20 -7.12 1.47 4.28
N VAL A 21 -6.26 0.45 4.33
CA VAL A 21 -4.82 0.56 4.59
C VAL A 21 -4.07 0.82 3.27
N ASN A 22 -3.07 1.70 3.30
CA ASN A 22 -2.13 1.88 2.20
C ASN A 22 -1.00 0.85 2.30
N LEU A 23 -0.72 0.15 1.21
CA LEU A 23 0.38 -0.80 1.09
C LEU A 23 1.53 -0.19 0.27
N PRO A 24 2.79 -0.61 0.50
CA PRO A 24 3.91 -0.17 -0.32
C PRO A 24 3.79 -0.71 -1.75
N THR A 25 4.25 0.08 -2.73
CA THR A 25 4.31 -0.31 -4.15
C THR A 25 5.73 -0.55 -4.65
N GLY A 26 6.74 -0.24 -3.83
CA GLY A 26 8.17 -0.32 -4.18
C GLY A 26 8.67 0.84 -5.05
N GLY A 27 7.79 1.77 -5.45
CA GLY A 27 8.16 2.93 -6.25
C GLY A 27 8.85 4.01 -5.42
N GLU A 28 9.69 4.79 -6.09
CA GLU A 28 10.51 5.84 -5.51
C GLU A 28 10.43 7.13 -6.35
N MET A 29 10.65 8.28 -5.70
CA MET A 29 10.68 9.59 -6.35
C MET A 29 9.40 9.97 -7.14
N PHE A 30 8.23 9.58 -6.61
CA PHE A 30 6.92 9.90 -7.20
C PHE A 30 6.77 11.39 -7.55
N HIS A 31 6.13 11.66 -8.70
CA HIS A 31 5.92 13.01 -9.24
C HIS A 31 7.20 13.76 -9.65
N SER A 32 8.32 13.05 -9.83
CA SER A 32 9.56 13.62 -10.36
C SER A 32 9.89 13.05 -11.73
N ARG A 33 10.80 13.70 -12.47
CA ARG A 33 11.34 13.16 -13.73
C ARG A 33 12.18 11.89 -13.54
N ALA A 34 12.60 11.63 -12.30
CA ALA A 34 13.41 10.49 -11.93
C ALA A 34 12.57 9.39 -11.28
N GLU A 35 11.22 9.44 -11.39
CA GLU A 35 10.34 8.40 -10.86
C GLU A 35 10.72 7.02 -11.41
N TRP A 36 10.90 6.05 -10.51
CA TRP A 36 11.36 4.72 -10.85
C TRP A 36 10.87 3.67 -9.85
N VAL A 37 11.04 2.41 -10.21
CA VAL A 37 10.73 1.27 -9.35
C VAL A 37 11.76 0.16 -9.55
N ALA A 38 12.20 -0.47 -8.47
CA ALA A 38 13.05 -1.65 -8.53
C ALA A 38 12.21 -2.92 -8.73
N ASP A 39 12.69 -3.89 -9.51
CA ASP A 39 12.04 -5.20 -9.64
C ASP A 39 11.81 -5.86 -8.27
N ARG A 40 12.82 -5.79 -7.38
CA ARG A 40 12.70 -6.30 -6.01
C ARG A 40 11.61 -5.60 -5.20
N GLY A 41 11.38 -4.31 -5.44
CA GLY A 41 10.31 -3.56 -4.80
C GLY A 41 8.94 -4.07 -5.23
N LEU A 42 8.76 -4.32 -6.54
CA LEU A 42 7.54 -4.91 -7.09
C LEU A 42 7.27 -6.31 -6.54
N GLU A 43 8.29 -7.16 -6.46
CA GLU A 43 8.17 -8.52 -5.91
C GLU A 43 7.68 -8.52 -4.46
N LEU A 44 8.27 -7.66 -3.62
CA LEU A 44 7.87 -7.54 -2.22
C LEU A 44 6.44 -6.99 -2.07
N SER A 45 6.06 -6.01 -2.88
CA SER A 45 4.69 -5.48 -2.91
C SER A 45 3.66 -6.53 -3.32
N ARG A 46 3.97 -7.34 -4.36
CA ARG A 46 3.15 -8.49 -4.76
C ARG A 46 3.00 -9.49 -3.60
N ASP A 47 4.11 -9.89 -3.00
CA ASP A 47 4.11 -10.90 -1.94
C ASP A 47 3.33 -10.44 -0.71
N CYS A 48 3.40 -9.14 -0.39
CA CYS A 48 2.60 -8.54 0.67
C CYS A 48 1.08 -8.71 0.41
N VAL A 49 0.62 -8.38 -0.80
CA VAL A 49 -0.79 -8.51 -1.18
C VAL A 49 -1.25 -9.97 -1.13
N VAL A 50 -0.48 -10.88 -1.74
CA VAL A 50 -0.79 -12.32 -1.74
C VAL A 50 -0.88 -12.84 -0.31
N ARG A 51 0.07 -12.47 0.54
CA ARG A 51 0.09 -12.91 1.93
C ARG A 51 -1.12 -12.42 2.73
N ILE A 52 -1.57 -11.20 2.50
CA ILE A 52 -2.79 -10.66 3.11
C ILE A 52 -4.00 -11.50 2.70
N LEU A 53 -4.14 -11.80 1.40
CA LEU A 53 -5.24 -12.61 0.88
C LEU A 53 -5.24 -14.03 1.47
N GLU A 54 -4.08 -14.67 1.58
CA GLU A 54 -3.94 -15.98 2.23
C GLU A 54 -4.42 -15.96 3.68
N VAL A 55 -4.00 -14.96 4.45
CA VAL A 55 -4.41 -14.82 5.87
C VAL A 55 -5.92 -14.62 5.98
N TRP A 56 -6.52 -13.85 5.07
CA TRP A 56 -7.97 -13.69 5.02
C TRP A 56 -8.69 -14.98 4.64
N ALA A 57 -8.19 -15.70 3.63
CA ALA A 57 -8.75 -16.98 3.20
C ALA A 57 -8.70 -18.05 4.31
N GLN A 58 -7.66 -18.05 5.14
CA GLN A 58 -7.54 -18.97 6.29
C GLN A 58 -8.52 -18.65 7.44
N LYS A 59 -9.00 -17.41 7.52
CA LYS A 59 -9.90 -16.95 8.58
C LYS A 59 -11.39 -17.06 8.22
N ALA A 60 -11.70 -17.31 6.95
CA ALA A 60 -13.03 -17.56 6.44
C ALA A 60 -13.44 -19.02 6.64
#